data_AF-A0A1V5V036-F1
#
_entry.id   AF-A0A1V5V036-F1
#
_cell.length_a   1.000
_cell.length_b   1.000
_cell.length_c   1.000
_cell.angle_alpha   90.00
_cell.angle_beta   90.00
_cell.angle_gamma   90.00
#
_symmetry.space_group_name_H-M   'P 1'
#
loop_
_entity.id
_entity.type
_entity.pdbx_description
1 polymer ?
#
loop_
_entity_poly.entity_id
_entity_poly.type
_entity_poly.pdbx_seq_one_letter_code
_entity_poly.pdbx_strand_id
1 'polypeptide(L)'
;MSRMKNVFFTGCTAGEGRRLAALLLLFFFLVSCSDRKVPPPPRAQPELLLEIYDLSRRHDYKAALSKVQKMRVLEPTNTFLAELEGNVRFNLLTVEVNRYLQNGNFDAALNSIQRYETLYGSSSATTEVKNRLFVLTELDSLIGRARNTVRSDELEKILVRLEVLSKEINFSPKILNFLQDQLSKVKNLRKVERDRMLFGLREDSLALFRAGDARTASTLTAVYALEAPGDPGINELLSRMTFF
;
A
#
# COMPACT_ATOMS: atom_id res chain seq x y z
N MET A 1 53.45 -96.37 49.98
CA MET A 1 53.26 -97.23 48.78
C MET A 1 51.76 -97.35 48.49
N SER A 2 51.38 -97.50 47.21
CA SER A 2 50.06 -97.94 46.67
C SER A 2 48.75 -97.31 47.21
N ARG A 3 48.08 -96.47 46.40
CA ARG A 3 46.92 -96.79 45.51
C ARG A 3 45.57 -96.87 46.27
N MET A 4 44.65 -95.91 46.10
CA MET A 4 43.63 -95.85 45.02
C MET A 4 42.63 -97.02 45.04
N LYS A 5 41.30 -96.85 45.01
CA LYS A 5 40.40 -95.71 44.69
C LYS A 5 39.10 -95.83 45.50
N ASN A 6 38.39 -94.71 45.74
CA ASN A 6 37.02 -94.70 46.26
C ASN A 6 36.02 -94.11 45.25
N VAL A 7 34.77 -94.54 45.37
CA VAL A 7 33.59 -94.08 44.61
C VAL A 7 33.05 -92.77 45.20
N PHE A 8 32.60 -91.81 44.39
CA PHE A 8 31.51 -90.87 44.74
C PHE A 8 30.87 -90.21 43.51
N PHE A 9 29.66 -89.68 43.69
CA PHE A 9 28.70 -89.21 42.67
C PHE A 9 28.86 -87.71 42.30
N THR A 10 28.84 -87.39 40.99
CA THR A 10 28.57 -86.09 40.31
C THR A 10 28.30 -86.37 38.80
N GLY A 11 27.78 -85.48 37.93
CA GLY A 11 27.17 -84.15 38.11
C GLY A 11 26.86 -83.46 36.75
N CYS A 12 25.96 -82.46 36.75
CA CYS A 12 25.69 -81.41 35.72
C CYS A 12 25.75 -81.70 34.19
N THR A 13 24.55 -81.74 33.58
CA THR A 13 24.03 -80.88 32.47
C THR A 13 24.83 -80.51 31.20
N ALA A 14 24.07 -80.58 30.09
CA ALA A 14 24.03 -79.69 28.90
C ALA A 14 24.93 -80.00 27.67
N GLY A 15 24.36 -79.86 26.46
CA GLY A 15 25.14 -79.78 25.22
C GLY A 15 24.43 -80.14 23.90
N GLU A 16 24.19 -79.12 23.05
CA GLU A 16 24.46 -79.12 21.60
C GLU A 16 23.65 -79.98 20.58
N GLY A 17 22.99 -81.07 20.96
CA GLY A 17 22.38 -81.98 19.95
C GLY A 17 21.12 -81.51 19.19
N ARG A 18 20.43 -80.43 19.61
CA ARG A 18 19.05 -80.11 19.14
C ARG A 18 18.78 -78.66 18.68
N ARG A 19 19.79 -77.79 18.61
CA ARG A 19 19.57 -76.36 18.26
C ARG A 19 19.74 -75.98 16.79
N LEU A 20 20.35 -76.85 15.96
CA LEU A 20 20.65 -76.53 14.55
C LEU A 20 19.45 -76.71 13.60
N ALA A 21 18.56 -77.68 13.84
CA ALA A 21 17.42 -77.95 12.96
C ALA A 21 16.29 -76.90 13.04
N ALA A 22 16.09 -76.29 14.21
CA ALA A 22 15.04 -75.26 14.40
C ALA A 22 15.41 -73.89 13.80
N LEU A 23 16.71 -73.62 13.60
CA LEU A 23 17.21 -72.33 13.12
C LEU A 23 17.16 -72.20 11.58
N LEU A 24 17.17 -73.32 10.86
CA LEU A 24 17.08 -73.35 9.39
C LEU A 24 15.64 -73.26 8.85
N LEU A 25 14.65 -73.76 9.58
CA LEU A 25 13.23 -73.71 9.18
C LEU A 25 12.56 -72.35 9.44
N LEU A 26 13.10 -71.54 10.37
CA LEU A 26 12.61 -70.20 10.66
C LEU A 26 13.05 -69.13 9.65
N PHE A 27 14.05 -69.42 8.79
CA PHE A 27 14.53 -68.49 7.77
C PHE A 27 13.65 -68.46 6.49
N PHE A 28 12.87 -69.50 6.21
CA PHE A 28 12.08 -69.58 4.98
C PHE A 28 10.73 -68.84 5.03
N PHE A 29 10.27 -68.39 6.20
CA PHE A 29 8.98 -67.70 6.35
C PHE A 29 9.05 -66.16 6.37
N LEU A 30 10.23 -65.56 6.15
CA LEU A 30 10.41 -64.10 6.05
C LEU A 30 10.65 -63.60 4.62
N VAL A 31 10.57 -64.46 3.60
CA VAL A 31 10.90 -64.13 2.20
C VAL A 31 9.66 -64.06 1.29
N SER A 32 8.45 -63.91 1.84
CA SER A 32 7.21 -63.82 1.04
C SER A 32 6.24 -62.74 1.52
N CYS A 33 6.70 -61.49 1.57
CA CYS A 33 5.80 -60.32 1.65
C CYS A 33 6.49 -58.97 1.29
N SER A 34 7.04 -58.79 0.09
CA SER A 34 7.38 -57.44 -0.42
C SER A 34 7.62 -57.33 -1.95
N ASP A 35 6.86 -58.04 -2.80
CA ASP A 35 6.97 -57.82 -4.26
C ASP A 35 6.04 -56.70 -4.79
N ARG A 36 5.24 -56.10 -3.89
CA ARG A 36 4.75 -54.74 -4.11
C ARG A 36 5.92 -53.81 -3.86
N LYS A 37 6.59 -53.39 -4.94
CA LYS A 37 7.38 -52.15 -4.95
C LYS A 37 6.50 -51.06 -4.36
N VAL A 38 6.77 -50.66 -3.11
CA VAL A 38 6.18 -49.46 -2.52
C VAL A 38 6.51 -48.34 -3.50
N PRO A 39 5.52 -47.64 -4.09
CA PRO A 39 5.81 -46.56 -5.00
C PRO A 39 6.73 -45.57 -4.25
N PRO A 40 7.82 -45.08 -4.87
CA PRO A 40 8.75 -44.21 -4.18
C PRO A 40 7.96 -43.05 -3.55
N PRO A 41 8.19 -42.70 -2.27
CA PRO A 41 7.47 -41.62 -1.62
C PRO A 41 7.55 -40.38 -2.52
N PRO A 42 6.44 -39.67 -2.76
CA PRO A 42 6.26 -38.82 -3.94
C PRO A 42 7.31 -37.70 -4.03
N ARG A 43 8.40 -37.97 -4.75
CA ARG A 43 9.56 -37.06 -4.92
C ARG A 43 9.21 -35.73 -5.59
N ALA A 44 8.07 -35.69 -6.29
CA ALA A 44 7.55 -34.49 -6.93
C ALA A 44 7.28 -33.33 -5.96
N GLN A 45 7.03 -33.58 -4.67
CA GLN A 45 6.74 -32.52 -3.70
C GLN A 45 7.94 -31.62 -3.37
N PRO A 46 9.09 -32.14 -2.89
CA PRO A 46 10.27 -31.29 -2.66
C PRO A 46 10.78 -30.63 -3.95
N GLU A 47 10.67 -31.30 -5.11
CA GLU A 47 11.06 -30.73 -6.41
C GLU A 47 10.15 -29.55 -6.81
N LEU A 48 8.82 -29.66 -6.69
CA LEU A 48 7.91 -28.53 -6.95
C LEU A 48 8.10 -27.39 -5.94
N LEU A 49 8.39 -27.70 -4.67
CA LEU A 49 8.62 -26.67 -3.65
C LEU A 49 9.88 -25.86 -3.94
N LEU A 50 10.97 -26.52 -4.37
CA LEU A 50 12.17 -25.86 -4.87
C LEU A 50 11.87 -25.01 -6.11
N GLU A 51 11.06 -25.51 -7.05
CA GLU A 51 10.68 -24.76 -8.25
C GLU A 51 9.84 -23.51 -7.92
N ILE A 52 8.93 -23.59 -6.95
CA ILE A 52 8.14 -22.45 -6.45
C ILE A 52 9.04 -21.42 -5.75
N TYR A 53 10.04 -21.88 -4.99
CA TYR A 53 11.02 -21.01 -4.37
C TYR A 53 11.86 -20.29 -5.43
N ASP A 54 12.34 -20.99 -6.45
CA ASP A 54 13.11 -20.42 -7.55
C ASP A 54 12.30 -19.41 -8.39
N LEU A 55 11.02 -19.70 -8.67
CA LEU A 55 10.12 -18.75 -9.34
C LEU A 55 9.89 -17.51 -8.48
N SER A 56 9.66 -17.69 -7.17
CA SER A 56 9.49 -16.59 -6.21
C SER A 56 10.74 -15.74 -6.07
N ARG A 57 11.93 -16.36 -6.10
CA ARG A 57 13.24 -15.70 -6.10
C ARG A 57 13.50 -14.91 -7.40
N ARG A 58 12.92 -15.34 -8.52
CA ARG A 58 12.94 -14.63 -9.81
C ARG A 58 11.79 -13.62 -9.96
N HIS A 59 11.01 -13.39 -8.89
CA HIS A 59 9.81 -12.54 -8.87
C HIS A 59 8.67 -12.97 -9.82
N ASP A 60 8.69 -14.20 -10.36
CA ASP A 60 7.57 -14.77 -11.12
C ASP A 60 6.52 -15.38 -10.18
N TYR A 61 5.91 -14.49 -9.39
CA TYR A 61 4.87 -14.88 -8.43
C TYR A 61 3.61 -15.42 -9.12
N LYS A 62 3.39 -15.14 -10.41
CA LYS A 62 2.25 -15.67 -11.17
C LYS A 62 2.44 -17.15 -11.52
N ALA A 63 3.63 -17.55 -11.99
CA ALA A 63 3.94 -18.95 -12.22
C ALA A 63 4.05 -19.72 -10.89
N ALA A 64 4.65 -19.13 -9.86
CA ALA A 64 4.72 -19.71 -8.52
C ALA A 64 3.32 -19.99 -7.96
N LEU A 65 2.39 -19.02 -8.04
CA LEU A 65 1.03 -19.16 -7.54
C LEU A 65 0.27 -20.31 -8.23
N SER A 66 0.41 -20.43 -9.56
CA SER A 66 -0.22 -21.53 -10.31
C SER A 66 0.27 -22.91 -9.86
N LYS A 67 1.56 -23.05 -9.50
CA LYS A 67 2.12 -24.31 -8.98
C LYS A 67 1.67 -24.60 -7.56
N VAL A 68 1.64 -23.61 -6.67
CA VAL A 68 1.10 -23.77 -5.30
C VAL A 68 -0.35 -24.22 -5.35
N GLN A 69 -1.18 -23.59 -6.19
CA GLN A 69 -2.58 -23.94 -6.37
C GLN A 69 -2.77 -25.38 -6.85
N LYS A 70 -1.96 -25.84 -7.81
CA LYS A 70 -1.98 -27.25 -8.25
C LYS A 70 -1.64 -28.21 -7.12
N MET A 71 -0.64 -27.91 -6.28
CA MET A 71 -0.33 -28.75 -5.12
C MET A 71 -1.43 -28.73 -4.06
N ARG A 72 -2.08 -27.58 -3.82
CA ARG A 72 -3.24 -27.50 -2.90
C ARG A 72 -4.44 -28.34 -3.34
N VAL A 73 -4.61 -28.60 -4.65
CA VAL A 73 -5.64 -29.54 -5.14
C VAL A 73 -5.26 -30.99 -4.83
N LEU A 74 -3.96 -31.32 -4.83
CA LEU A 74 -3.46 -32.65 -4.49
C LEU A 74 -3.41 -32.89 -2.96
N GLU A 75 -3.12 -31.84 -2.19
CA GLU A 75 -3.00 -31.87 -0.72
C GLU A 75 -3.82 -30.74 -0.06
N PRO A 76 -5.16 -30.84 -0.04
CA PRO A 76 -6.03 -29.77 0.45
C PRO A 76 -5.90 -29.50 1.96
N THR A 77 -5.45 -30.48 2.73
CA THR A 77 -5.26 -30.40 4.19
C THR A 77 -3.88 -29.89 4.60
N ASN A 78 -2.96 -29.67 3.67
CA ASN A 78 -1.60 -29.23 3.97
C ASN A 78 -1.58 -27.72 4.29
N THR A 79 -1.44 -27.39 5.59
CA THR A 79 -1.44 -26.01 6.09
C THR A 79 -0.28 -25.17 5.54
N PHE A 80 0.91 -25.77 5.40
CA PHE A 80 2.09 -25.11 4.84
C PHE A 80 1.84 -24.66 3.39
N LEU A 81 1.11 -25.44 2.59
CA LEU A 81 0.74 -25.02 1.23
C LEU A 81 -0.28 -23.87 1.21
N ALA A 82 -1.16 -23.79 2.21
CA ALA A 82 -2.09 -22.66 2.35
C ALA A 82 -1.34 -21.36 2.74
N GLU A 83 -0.40 -21.45 3.68
CA GLU A 83 0.47 -20.32 4.06
C GLU A 83 1.37 -19.87 2.90
N LEU A 84 2.00 -20.82 2.19
CA LEU A 84 2.80 -20.55 1.00
C LEU A 84 1.97 -19.86 -0.09
N GLU A 85 0.70 -20.25 -0.29
CA GLU A 85 -0.18 -19.57 -1.23
C GLU A 85 -0.46 -18.12 -0.81
N GLY A 86 -0.74 -17.89 0.48
CA GLY A 86 -0.93 -16.55 1.04
C GLY A 86 0.29 -15.66 0.80
N ASN A 87 1.48 -16.16 1.10
CA ASN A 87 2.75 -15.44 0.90
C ASN A 87 3.00 -15.11 -0.59
N VAL A 88 2.81 -16.06 -1.50
CA VAL A 88 3.00 -15.84 -2.94
C VAL A 88 1.95 -14.86 -3.50
N ARG A 89 0.69 -14.93 -3.05
CA ARG A 89 -0.36 -13.96 -3.41
C ARG A 89 -0.03 -12.55 -2.90
N PHE A 90 0.44 -12.42 -1.67
CA PHE A 90 0.82 -11.12 -1.10
C PHE A 90 2.02 -10.51 -1.85
N ASN A 91 3.03 -11.31 -2.18
CA ASN A 91 4.16 -10.85 -3.00
C ASN A 91 3.73 -10.40 -4.42
N LEU A 92 2.78 -11.12 -5.04
CA LEU A 92 2.20 -10.72 -6.33
C LEU A 92 1.47 -9.36 -6.22
N LEU A 93 0.69 -9.15 -5.16
CA LEU A 93 0.07 -7.85 -4.86
C LEU A 93 1.14 -6.76 -4.69
N THR A 94 2.21 -7.03 -3.94
CA THR A 94 3.30 -6.06 -3.70
C THR A 94 3.95 -5.62 -5.01
N VAL A 95 4.20 -6.54 -5.96
CA VAL A 95 4.71 -6.20 -7.29
C VAL A 95 3.70 -5.36 -8.09
N GLU A 96 2.43 -5.73 -8.07
CA GLU A 96 1.36 -4.98 -8.77
C GLU A 96 1.24 -3.54 -8.24
N VAL A 97 1.20 -3.38 -6.90
CA VAL A 97 1.14 -2.09 -6.19
C VAL A 97 2.39 -1.25 -6.46
N ASN A 98 3.59 -1.82 -6.34
CA ASN A 98 4.85 -1.09 -6.58
C ASN A 98 4.96 -0.59 -8.01
N ARG A 99 4.49 -1.37 -9.00
CA ARG A 99 4.41 -0.93 -10.41
C ARG A 99 3.46 0.26 -10.58
N TYR A 100 2.33 0.29 -9.88
CA TYR A 100 1.41 1.44 -9.93
C TYR A 100 2.02 2.67 -9.24
N LEU A 101 2.67 2.49 -8.09
CA LEU A 101 3.42 3.55 -7.39
C LEU A 101 4.53 4.18 -8.24
N GLN A 102 5.33 3.36 -8.93
CA GLN A 102 6.40 3.83 -9.83
C GLN A 102 5.88 4.66 -11.00
N ASN A 103 4.65 4.39 -11.45
CA ASN A 103 3.97 5.12 -12.52
C ASN A 103 3.15 6.32 -11.98
N GLY A 104 3.20 6.63 -10.68
CA GLY A 104 2.40 7.69 -10.06
C GLY A 104 0.90 7.45 -10.02
N ASN A 105 0.44 6.21 -10.25
CA ASN A 105 -0.98 5.86 -10.32
C ASN A 105 -1.46 5.33 -8.95
N PHE A 106 -1.64 6.24 -7.99
CA PHE A 106 -2.03 5.91 -6.62
C PHE A 106 -3.43 5.27 -6.54
N ASP A 107 -4.36 5.67 -7.40
CA ASP A 107 -5.72 5.11 -7.42
C ASP A 107 -5.73 3.64 -7.88
N ALA A 108 -4.94 3.28 -8.89
CA ALA A 108 -4.82 1.88 -9.31
C ALA A 108 -4.10 1.02 -8.25
N ALA A 109 -3.14 1.59 -7.53
CA ALA A 109 -2.53 0.93 -6.37
C ALA A 109 -3.57 0.65 -5.27
N LEU A 110 -4.37 1.65 -4.90
CA LEU A 110 -5.42 1.54 -3.88
C LEU A 110 -6.48 0.49 -4.27
N ASN A 111 -6.98 0.55 -5.52
CA ASN A 111 -7.94 -0.41 -6.05
C ASN A 111 -7.41 -1.85 -6.04
N SER A 112 -6.10 -2.04 -6.30
CA SER A 112 -5.47 -3.36 -6.27
C SER A 112 -5.47 -3.97 -4.86
N ILE A 113 -5.19 -3.16 -3.83
CA ILE A 113 -5.25 -3.60 -2.44
C ILE A 113 -6.70 -3.85 -2.01
N GLN A 114 -7.64 -2.96 -2.34
CA GLN A 114 -9.05 -3.14 -1.98
C GLN A 114 -9.66 -4.42 -2.62
N ARG A 115 -9.28 -4.73 -3.86
CA ARG A 115 -9.61 -6.00 -4.52
C ARG A 115 -9.02 -7.20 -3.78
N TYR A 116 -7.76 -7.13 -3.34
CA TYR A 116 -7.12 -8.19 -2.56
C TYR A 116 -7.84 -8.42 -1.22
N GLU A 117 -8.15 -7.34 -0.48
CA GLU A 117 -8.83 -7.43 0.82
C GLU A 117 -10.25 -7.97 0.70
N THR A 118 -10.96 -7.68 -0.40
CA THR A 118 -12.29 -8.21 -0.68
C THR A 118 -12.26 -9.73 -0.92
N LEU A 119 -11.17 -10.25 -1.50
CA LEU A 119 -11.02 -11.68 -1.81
C LEU A 119 -10.40 -12.50 -0.67
N TYR A 120 -9.51 -11.90 0.12
CA TYR A 120 -8.63 -12.61 1.07
C TYR A 120 -8.64 -12.04 2.50
N GLY A 121 -9.43 -11.00 2.77
CA GLY A 121 -9.50 -10.30 4.04
C GLY A 121 -8.46 -9.19 4.19
N SER A 122 -8.76 -8.24 5.07
CA SER A 122 -7.82 -7.19 5.47
C SER A 122 -6.77 -7.71 6.45
N SER A 123 -5.57 -7.16 6.35
CA SER A 123 -4.45 -7.38 7.26
C SER A 123 -3.95 -6.03 7.80
N SER A 124 -3.13 -6.06 8.86
CA SER A 124 -2.44 -4.85 9.33
C SER A 124 -1.59 -4.22 8.24
N ALA A 125 -0.86 -5.03 7.47
CA ALA A 125 -0.01 -4.59 6.35
C ALA A 125 -0.83 -3.92 5.23
N THR A 126 -1.93 -4.53 4.77
CA THR A 126 -2.77 -3.91 3.72
C THR A 126 -3.45 -2.64 4.22
N THR A 127 -3.85 -2.60 5.50
CA THR A 127 -4.44 -1.42 6.13
C THR A 127 -3.43 -0.27 6.21
N GLU A 128 -2.20 -0.53 6.64
CA GLU A 128 -1.15 0.50 6.71
C GLU A 128 -0.81 1.05 5.32
N VAL A 129 -0.64 0.19 4.32
CA VAL A 129 -0.34 0.63 2.95
C VAL A 129 -1.51 1.44 2.35
N LYS A 130 -2.76 1.06 2.60
CA LYS A 130 -3.93 1.87 2.20
C LYS A 130 -3.91 3.25 2.85
N ASN A 131 -3.65 3.34 4.15
CA ASN A 131 -3.59 4.62 4.86
C ASN A 131 -2.48 5.51 4.28
N ARG A 132 -1.29 4.96 4.03
CA ARG A 132 -0.18 5.68 3.36
C ARG A 132 -0.55 6.11 1.93
N LEU A 133 -1.23 5.26 1.16
CA LEU A 133 -1.72 5.59 -0.19
C LEU A 133 -2.74 6.72 -0.18
N PHE A 134 -3.70 6.72 0.74
CA PHE A 134 -4.69 7.80 0.86
C PHE A 134 -4.01 9.17 1.04
N VAL A 135 -2.99 9.26 1.90
CA VAL A 135 -2.26 10.53 2.08
C VAL A 135 -1.44 10.91 0.84
N LEU A 136 -0.89 9.94 0.10
CA LEU A 136 -0.22 10.20 -1.18
C LEU A 136 -1.19 10.71 -2.26
N THR A 137 -2.38 10.11 -2.41
CA THR A 137 -3.43 10.59 -3.32
C THR A 137 -3.92 11.98 -2.92
N GLU A 138 -4.11 12.24 -1.62
CA GLU A 138 -4.48 13.58 -1.14
C GLU A 138 -3.38 14.61 -1.45
N LEU A 139 -2.11 14.27 -1.22
CA LEU A 139 -0.97 15.14 -1.51
C LEU A 139 -0.86 15.48 -3.00
N ASP A 140 -1.01 14.49 -3.89
CA ASP A 140 -0.97 14.72 -5.34
C ASP A 140 -2.13 15.63 -5.80
N SER A 141 -3.35 15.35 -5.32
CA SER A 141 -4.54 16.16 -5.58
C SER A 141 -4.38 17.62 -5.11
N LEU A 142 -3.86 17.83 -3.90
CA LEU A 142 -3.61 19.18 -3.36
C LEU A 142 -2.52 19.92 -4.14
N ILE A 143 -1.43 19.25 -4.53
CA ILE A 143 -0.37 19.85 -5.36
C ILE A 143 -0.92 20.21 -6.75
N GLY A 144 -1.70 19.31 -7.37
CA GLY A 144 -2.34 19.54 -8.66
C GLY A 144 -3.31 20.73 -8.63
N ARG A 145 -4.14 20.82 -7.59
CA ARG A 145 -5.05 21.96 -7.39
C ARG A 145 -4.29 23.26 -7.14
N ALA A 146 -3.29 23.29 -6.25
CA ALA A 146 -2.52 24.49 -5.94
C ALA A 146 -1.89 25.13 -7.19
N ARG A 147 -1.35 24.33 -8.11
CA ARG A 147 -0.81 24.78 -9.41
C ARG A 147 -1.87 25.54 -10.22
N ASN A 148 -3.07 24.96 -10.34
CA ASN A 148 -4.10 25.39 -11.27
C ASN A 148 -5.09 26.42 -10.70
N THR A 149 -5.22 26.52 -9.38
CA THR A 149 -6.10 27.49 -8.72
C THR A 149 -5.74 28.93 -9.10
N VAL A 150 -6.76 29.70 -9.48
CA VAL A 150 -6.70 31.13 -9.85
C VAL A 150 -7.27 32.06 -8.77
N ARG A 151 -7.77 31.49 -7.66
CA ARG A 151 -8.35 32.22 -6.53
C ARG A 151 -7.43 32.19 -5.31
N SER A 152 -7.20 33.32 -4.65
CA SER A 152 -6.35 33.35 -3.46
C SER A 152 -6.93 32.54 -2.29
N ASP A 153 -8.24 32.64 -2.04
CA ASP A 153 -8.90 32.00 -0.90
C ASP A 153 -8.91 30.47 -0.98
N GLU A 154 -9.02 29.92 -2.20
CA GLU A 154 -8.89 28.47 -2.41
C GLU A 154 -7.44 28.02 -2.24
N LEU A 155 -6.48 28.79 -2.77
CA LEU A 155 -5.06 28.46 -2.67
C LEU A 155 -4.60 28.45 -1.21
N GLU A 156 -5.06 29.39 -0.39
CA GLU A 156 -4.78 29.40 1.06
C GLU A 156 -5.35 28.17 1.78
N LYS A 157 -6.59 27.77 1.48
CA LYS A 157 -7.19 26.55 2.05
C LYS A 157 -6.38 25.29 1.69
N ILE A 158 -5.91 25.21 0.44
CA ILE A 158 -5.03 24.12 -0.03
C ILE A 158 -3.69 24.14 0.71
N LEU A 159 -3.06 25.31 0.87
CA LEU A 159 -1.77 25.44 1.55
C LEU A 159 -1.86 25.10 3.04
N VAL A 160 -2.92 25.52 3.74
CA VAL A 160 -3.17 25.12 5.14
C VAL A 160 -3.30 23.59 5.26
N ARG A 161 -4.01 22.92 4.33
CA ARG A 161 -4.10 21.46 4.35
C ARG A 161 -2.76 20.78 4.07
N LEU A 162 -1.96 21.32 3.15
CA LEU A 162 -0.60 20.85 2.89
C LEU A 162 0.35 21.03 4.08
N GLU A 163 0.20 22.10 4.87
CA GLU A 163 0.96 22.33 6.11
C GLU A 163 0.57 21.34 7.22
N VAL A 164 -0.71 20.94 7.30
CA VAL A 164 -1.12 19.85 8.21
C VAL A 164 -0.46 18.54 7.79
N LEU A 165 -0.52 18.18 6.51
CA LEU A 165 0.12 16.97 5.99
C LEU A 165 1.65 16.97 6.14
N SER A 166 2.31 18.13 6.10
CA SER A 166 3.77 18.22 6.31
C SER A 166 4.21 17.91 7.74
N LYS A 167 3.29 17.86 8.71
CA LYS A 167 3.53 17.44 10.10
C LYS A 167 3.44 15.92 10.26
N GLU A 168 2.71 15.27 9.37
CA GLU A 168 2.56 13.80 9.32
C GLU A 168 3.59 13.14 8.39
N ILE A 169 4.05 13.85 7.35
CA ILE A 169 5.02 13.36 6.37
C ILE A 169 6.16 14.37 6.19
N ASN A 170 7.41 13.89 6.31
CA ASN A 170 8.60 14.65 5.95
C ASN A 170 8.61 14.99 4.45
N PHE A 171 8.26 16.22 4.10
CA PHE A 171 8.27 16.71 2.72
C PHE A 171 9.70 16.88 2.19
N SER A 172 9.91 16.49 0.93
CA SER A 172 11.18 16.73 0.25
C SER A 172 11.43 18.24 0.04
N PRO A 173 12.70 18.70 -0.07
CA PRO A 173 13.03 20.09 -0.36
C PRO A 173 12.32 20.65 -1.61
N LYS A 174 12.05 19.78 -2.61
CA LYS A 174 11.32 20.15 -3.83
C LYS A 174 9.86 20.51 -3.56
N ILE A 175 9.21 19.84 -2.60
CA ILE A 175 7.84 20.17 -2.17
C ILE A 175 7.86 21.44 -1.30
N LEU A 176 8.83 21.58 -0.40
CA LEU A 176 8.96 22.78 0.44
C LEU A 176 9.16 24.06 -0.38
N ASN A 177 10.03 24.02 -1.41
CA ASN A 177 10.20 25.14 -2.34
C ASN A 177 8.90 25.45 -3.10
N PHE A 178 8.19 24.42 -3.59
CA PHE A 178 6.88 24.60 -4.24
C PHE A 178 5.87 25.31 -3.32
N LEU A 179 5.82 24.98 -2.03
CA LEU A 179 4.94 25.67 -1.07
C LEU A 179 5.31 27.15 -0.91
N GLN A 180 6.60 27.50 -0.88
CA GLN A 180 7.07 28.89 -0.83
C GLN A 180 6.69 29.68 -2.10
N ASP A 181 6.79 29.07 -3.27
CA ASP A 181 6.33 29.65 -4.54
C ASP A 181 4.82 29.90 -4.52
N GLN A 182 4.03 28.94 -4.02
CA GLN A 182 2.57 29.10 -3.91
C GLN A 182 2.17 30.17 -2.89
N LEU A 183 2.87 30.31 -1.75
CA LEU A 183 2.65 31.41 -0.81
C LEU A 183 2.92 32.79 -1.44
N SER A 184 3.89 32.87 -2.34
CA SER A 184 4.16 34.08 -3.13
C SER A 184 3.05 34.33 -4.17
N LYS A 185 2.55 33.27 -4.82
CA LYS A 185 1.40 33.32 -5.73
C LYS A 185 0.13 33.83 -5.03
N VAL A 186 -0.16 33.42 -3.79
CA VAL A 186 -1.30 33.95 -2.99
C VAL A 186 -1.27 35.47 -2.90
N LYS A 187 -0.12 36.07 -2.57
CA LYS A 187 0.01 37.53 -2.44
C LYS A 187 -0.30 38.25 -3.76
N ASN A 188 0.18 37.70 -4.88
CA ASN A 188 -0.07 38.23 -6.21
C ASN A 188 -1.55 38.08 -6.62
N LEU A 189 -2.17 36.92 -6.34
CA LEU A 189 -3.60 36.71 -6.60
C LEU A 189 -4.46 37.69 -5.79
N ARG A 190 -4.22 37.85 -4.49
CA ARG A 190 -4.93 38.82 -3.63
C ARG A 190 -4.83 40.24 -4.19
N LYS A 191 -3.67 40.65 -4.71
CA LYS A 191 -3.52 41.96 -5.35
C LYS A 191 -4.40 42.06 -6.61
N VAL A 192 -4.29 41.10 -7.53
CA VAL A 192 -5.07 41.09 -8.78
C VAL A 192 -6.59 41.04 -8.52
N GLU A 193 -7.02 40.28 -7.52
CA GLU A 193 -8.43 40.21 -7.08
C GLU A 193 -8.90 41.55 -6.51
N ARG A 194 -8.10 42.21 -5.67
CA ARG A 194 -8.39 43.54 -5.14
C ARG A 194 -8.45 44.59 -6.25
N ASP A 195 -7.47 44.63 -7.14
CA ASP A 195 -7.42 45.56 -8.26
C ASP A 195 -8.67 45.41 -9.16
N ARG A 196 -9.15 44.17 -9.39
CA ARG A 196 -10.40 43.88 -10.11
C ARG A 196 -11.65 44.30 -9.34
N MET A 197 -11.72 44.04 -8.03
CA MET A 197 -12.83 44.45 -7.17
C MET A 197 -12.99 45.97 -7.17
N LEU A 198 -11.87 46.70 -7.00
CA LEU A 198 -11.83 48.15 -7.00
C LEU A 198 -12.24 48.73 -8.36
N PHE A 199 -11.76 48.15 -9.46
CA PHE A 199 -12.19 48.53 -10.80
C PHE A 199 -13.71 48.34 -11.00
N GLY A 200 -14.25 47.17 -10.59
CA GLY A 200 -15.69 46.90 -10.65
C GLY A 200 -16.53 47.89 -9.84
N LEU A 201 -16.17 48.12 -8.57
CA LEU A 201 -16.86 49.08 -7.70
C LEU A 201 -16.89 50.51 -8.28
N ARG A 202 -15.81 50.94 -8.94
CA ARG A 202 -15.75 52.25 -9.61
C ARG A 202 -16.64 52.30 -10.86
N GLU A 203 -16.57 51.31 -11.74
CA GLU A 203 -17.40 51.27 -12.94
C GLU A 203 -18.89 51.14 -12.60
N ASP A 204 -19.26 50.32 -11.62
CA ASP A 204 -20.64 50.19 -11.14
C ASP A 204 -21.16 51.51 -10.54
N SER A 205 -20.32 52.21 -9.76
CA SER A 205 -20.65 53.55 -9.23
C SER A 205 -20.86 54.57 -10.36
N LEU A 206 -19.97 54.58 -11.37
CA LEU A 206 -20.11 55.45 -12.55
C LEU A 206 -21.36 55.10 -13.38
N ALA A 207 -21.69 53.82 -13.52
CA ALA A 207 -22.89 53.37 -14.22
C ALA A 207 -24.17 53.84 -13.51
N LEU A 208 -24.22 53.75 -12.18
CA LEU A 208 -25.36 54.21 -11.38
C LEU A 208 -25.52 55.75 -11.41
N PHE A 209 -24.42 56.52 -11.36
CA PHE A 209 -24.48 57.97 -11.61
C PHE A 209 -25.03 58.28 -13.01
N ARG A 210 -24.60 57.56 -14.05
CA ARG A 210 -25.14 57.71 -15.43
C ARG A 210 -26.62 57.32 -15.53
N ALA A 211 -27.09 56.38 -14.71
CA ALA A 211 -28.48 55.95 -14.64
C ALA A 211 -29.38 56.85 -13.76
N GLY A 212 -28.81 57.81 -13.04
CA GLY A 212 -29.54 58.72 -12.15
C GLY A 212 -29.79 58.19 -10.73
N ASP A 213 -29.33 56.99 -10.38
CA ASP A 213 -29.38 56.48 -9.00
C ASP A 213 -28.17 56.99 -8.20
N ALA A 214 -28.17 58.31 -7.95
CA ALA A 214 -27.12 58.97 -7.19
C ALA A 214 -27.00 58.43 -5.74
N ARG A 215 -28.08 57.88 -5.17
CA ARG A 215 -28.07 57.36 -3.79
C ARG A 215 -27.27 56.06 -3.71
N THR A 216 -27.56 55.08 -4.57
CA THR A 216 -26.83 53.80 -4.60
C THR A 216 -25.39 54.02 -5.08
N ALA A 217 -25.18 54.89 -6.08
CA ALA A 217 -23.86 55.28 -6.54
C ALA A 217 -22.98 55.88 -5.43
N SER A 218 -23.56 56.75 -4.59
CA SER A 218 -22.87 57.32 -3.42
C SER A 218 -22.50 56.27 -2.39
N THR A 219 -23.36 55.28 -2.13
CA THR A 219 -23.03 54.18 -1.20
C THR A 219 -21.90 53.29 -1.71
N LEU A 220 -21.87 52.97 -3.00
CA LEU A 220 -20.76 52.19 -3.58
C LEU A 220 -19.46 53.01 -3.67
N THR A 221 -19.56 54.33 -3.94
CA THR A 221 -18.42 55.25 -3.87
C THR A 221 -17.81 55.29 -2.47
N ALA A 222 -18.63 55.27 -1.41
CA ALA A 222 -18.15 55.19 -0.03
C ALA A 222 -17.45 53.85 0.27
N VAL A 223 -18.00 52.71 -0.20
CA VAL A 223 -17.35 51.39 -0.08
C VAL A 223 -16.00 51.37 -0.81
N TYR A 224 -15.95 51.87 -2.04
CA TYR A 224 -14.71 52.00 -2.82
C TYR A 224 -13.65 52.85 -2.10
N ALA A 225 -14.05 54.00 -1.55
CA ALA A 225 -13.15 54.88 -0.81
C ALA A 225 -12.63 54.28 0.51
N LEU A 226 -13.40 53.40 1.16
CA LEU A 226 -12.97 52.63 2.33
C LEU A 226 -11.98 51.51 1.95
N GLU A 227 -12.19 50.86 0.81
CA GLU A 227 -11.35 49.74 0.35
C GLU A 227 -10.03 50.18 -0.31
N ALA A 228 -9.97 51.40 -0.86
CA ALA A 228 -8.79 52.00 -1.50
C ALA A 228 -8.60 53.48 -1.12
N PRO A 229 -8.33 53.80 0.17
CA PRO A 229 -8.15 55.18 0.61
C PRO A 229 -6.99 55.85 -0.12
N GLY A 230 -7.28 56.96 -0.80
CA GLY A 230 -6.31 57.73 -1.59
C GLY A 230 -6.19 57.33 -3.06
N ASP A 231 -7.00 56.40 -3.58
CA ASP A 231 -7.03 56.12 -5.02
C ASP A 231 -7.52 57.35 -5.82
N PRO A 232 -6.83 57.78 -6.90
CA PRO A 232 -7.27 58.89 -7.75
C PRO A 232 -8.69 58.76 -8.31
N GLY A 233 -9.20 57.54 -8.47
CA GLY A 233 -10.57 57.26 -8.89
C GLY A 233 -11.65 57.80 -7.94
N ILE A 234 -11.32 58.01 -6.66
CA ILE A 234 -12.22 58.64 -5.69
C ILE A 234 -12.57 60.06 -6.13
N ASN A 235 -11.59 60.83 -6.63
CA ASN A 235 -11.82 62.22 -7.06
C ASN A 235 -12.77 62.30 -8.26
N GLU A 236 -12.71 61.33 -9.17
CA GLU A 236 -13.66 61.24 -10.28
C GLU A 236 -15.08 60.96 -9.78
N LEU A 237 -15.25 59.97 -8.89
CA LEU A 237 -16.57 59.63 -8.33
C LEU A 237 -17.16 60.79 -7.51
N LEU A 238 -16.38 61.43 -6.65
CA LEU A 238 -16.80 62.61 -5.89
C LEU A 238 -17.21 63.77 -6.80
N SER A 239 -16.50 63.98 -7.91
CA SER A 239 -16.89 65.02 -8.89
C SER A 239 -18.26 64.77 -9.51
N ARG A 240 -18.73 63.52 -9.59
CA ARG A 240 -20.08 63.19 -10.07
C ARG A 240 -21.16 63.44 -9.01
N MET A 241 -20.82 63.31 -7.73
CA MET A 241 -21.76 63.56 -6.62
C MET A 241 -22.15 65.05 -6.49
N THR A 242 -21.31 65.98 -6.95
CA THR A 242 -21.58 67.43 -6.85
C THR A 242 -22.46 68.01 -7.95
N PHE A 243 -22.91 67.20 -8.91
CA PHE A 243 -23.78 67.63 -10.04
C PHE A 243 -25.21 67.08 -9.97
N PHE A 244 -25.61 66.48 -8.84
CA PHE A 244 -26.97 66.02 -8.54
C PHE A 244 -27.49 66.68 -7.26
#